data_AF-A0A2E2XDL9-F1
#
_entry.id   AF-A0A2E2XDL9-F1
#
_cell.length_a   1.000
_cell.length_b   1.000
_cell.length_c   1.000
_cell.angle_alpha   90.00
_cell.angle_beta   90.00
_cell.angle_gamma   90.00
#
_symmetry.space_group_name_H-M   'P 1'
#
loop_
_entity.id
_entity.type
_entity.pdbx_description
1 polymer ?
#
loop_
_entity_poly.entity_id
_entity_poly.type
_entity_poly.pdbx_seq_one_letter_code
_entity_poly.pdbx_strand_id
1 'polypeptide(L)'
;MNISPASAHQSVGFSIDNAQRLDLSNAQKIHIAEADPKTYNQFMDNMTQLLESTHSTLQGKPDNHPDNLYAEVVKNGQVIATLYNSGAMQSSNAVANTMKGQLNNDGHGPDLAQRRAEQVANTLGGEIQIKETALTQTAHLNQPKASWQLDKNAMQADPLYANLLKIQVARQEFLNQQKA
;
A
#
# COMPACT_ATOMS: atom_id res chain seq x y z
N MET A 1 24.32 16.94 -36.99
CA MET A 1 24.30 15.83 -36.01
C MET A 1 25.25 16.19 -34.90
N ASN A 2 24.72 16.45 -33.70
CA ASN A 2 25.51 16.54 -32.49
C ASN A 2 24.61 16.04 -31.36
N ILE A 3 24.81 14.80 -30.95
CA ILE A 3 24.05 14.16 -29.88
C ILE A 3 24.78 14.45 -28.57
N SER A 4 24.18 15.28 -27.73
CA SER A 4 24.58 15.42 -26.33
C SER A 4 24.41 14.06 -25.62
N PRO A 5 25.38 13.57 -24.84
CA PRO A 5 25.14 12.42 -24.00
C PRO A 5 24.23 12.79 -22.83
N ALA A 6 23.26 11.92 -22.57
CA ALA A 6 22.31 12.01 -21.47
C ALA A 6 23.01 12.00 -20.11
N SER A 7 22.57 12.87 -19.21
CA SER A 7 22.89 12.81 -17.79
C SER A 7 22.47 11.45 -17.24
N ALA A 8 23.42 10.65 -16.77
CA ALA A 8 23.16 9.42 -16.08
C ALA A 8 22.33 9.70 -14.81
N HIS A 9 21.17 9.06 -14.70
CA HIS A 9 20.45 8.93 -13.44
C HIS A 9 21.38 8.29 -12.41
N GLN A 10 21.72 9.05 -11.37
CA GLN A 10 22.33 8.47 -10.17
C GLN A 10 21.29 7.55 -9.55
N SER A 11 21.54 6.24 -9.59
CA SER A 11 20.84 5.31 -8.71
C SER A 11 21.17 5.76 -7.29
N VAL A 12 20.16 6.20 -6.54
CA VAL A 12 20.31 6.40 -5.10
C VAL A 12 20.32 5.00 -4.48
N GLY A 13 21.41 4.28 -4.71
CA GLY A 13 21.70 3.05 -3.98
C GLY A 13 21.90 3.45 -2.53
N PHE A 14 21.15 2.83 -1.62
CA PHE A 14 21.48 2.91 -0.21
C PHE A 14 22.90 2.36 -0.05
N SER A 15 23.85 3.24 0.31
CA SER A 15 25.20 2.80 0.62
C SER A 15 25.14 1.95 1.89
N ILE A 16 25.54 0.68 1.75
CA ILE A 16 25.72 -0.26 2.86
C ILE A 16 27.07 -0.08 3.56
N ASP A 17 27.86 0.93 3.17
CA ASP A 17 29.22 1.15 3.68
C ASP A 17 29.22 1.44 5.20
N ASN A 18 28.09 1.91 5.74
CA ASN A 18 27.87 2.15 7.16
C ASN A 18 26.83 1.19 7.79
N ALA A 19 26.44 0.12 7.08
CA ALA A 19 25.57 -0.90 7.66
C ALA A 19 26.35 -1.65 8.76
N GLN A 20 26.14 -1.25 10.01
CA GLN A 20 26.66 -1.99 11.14
C GLN A 20 25.90 -3.31 11.23
N ARG A 21 26.63 -4.42 11.21
CA ARG A 21 26.06 -5.71 11.62
C ARG A 21 25.51 -5.54 13.03
N LEU A 22 24.28 -6.02 13.27
CA LEU A 22 23.76 -6.12 14.63
C LEU A 22 24.79 -6.89 15.48
N ASP A 23 25.35 -6.23 16.48
CA ASP A 23 26.21 -6.86 17.45
C ASP A 23 25.33 -7.61 18.47
N LEU A 24 25.24 -8.92 18.25
CA LEU A 24 24.44 -9.83 19.08
C LEU A 24 25.26 -10.44 20.23
N SER A 25 26.50 -9.99 20.46
CA SER A 25 27.37 -10.55 21.50
C SER A 25 26.77 -10.44 22.91
N ASN A 26 25.97 -9.40 23.16
CA ASN A 26 25.27 -9.15 24.43
C ASN A 26 23.76 -9.45 24.36
N ALA A 27 23.27 -10.05 23.25
CA ALA A 27 21.88 -10.45 23.17
C ALA A 27 21.64 -11.59 24.16
N GLN A 28 20.82 -11.36 25.18
CA GLN A 28 20.35 -12.44 26.03
C GLN A 28 19.63 -13.46 25.15
N LYS A 29 20.11 -14.70 25.18
CA LYS A 29 19.34 -15.85 24.71
C LYS A 29 18.19 -16.05 25.68
N ILE A 30 17.13 -15.27 25.53
CA ILE A 30 15.90 -15.51 26.26
C ILE A 30 15.34 -16.80 25.68
N HIS A 31 15.32 -17.87 26.47
CA HIS A 31 14.50 -19.04 26.18
C HIS A 31 13.04 -18.58 26.33
N ILE A 32 12.46 -18.05 25.26
CA ILE A 32 11.12 -17.43 25.28
C ILE A 32 10.09 -18.38 25.91
N ALA A 33 10.22 -19.68 25.68
CA ALA A 33 9.40 -20.72 26.29
C ALA A 33 9.40 -20.72 27.83
N GLU A 34 10.47 -20.25 28.47
CA GLU A 34 10.64 -20.22 29.92
C GLU A 34 10.39 -18.83 30.53
N ALA A 35 10.22 -17.82 29.68
CA ALA A 35 10.01 -16.43 30.12
C ALA A 35 8.73 -16.28 30.96
N ASP A 36 8.62 -15.15 31.65
CA ASP A 36 7.39 -14.81 32.36
C ASP A 36 6.20 -14.73 31.36
N PRO A 37 4.96 -14.99 31.81
CA PRO A 37 3.81 -15.08 30.91
C PRO A 37 3.60 -13.83 30.04
N LYS A 38 3.92 -12.64 30.56
CA LYS A 38 3.76 -11.39 29.80
C LYS A 38 4.77 -11.33 28.67
N THR A 39 6.04 -11.60 28.93
CA THR A 39 7.09 -11.61 27.91
C THR A 39 6.84 -12.68 26.84
N TYR A 40 6.42 -13.89 27.24
CA TYR A 40 6.05 -14.95 26.30
C TYR A 40 4.90 -14.52 25.38
N ASN A 41 3.79 -14.03 25.95
CA ASN A 41 2.62 -13.61 25.17
C ASN A 41 2.97 -12.45 24.22
N GLN A 42 3.66 -11.42 24.72
CA GLN A 42 4.07 -10.29 23.89
C GLN A 42 4.95 -10.72 22.72
N PHE A 43 5.89 -11.64 22.94
CA PHE A 43 6.71 -12.19 21.87
C PHE A 43 5.85 -12.92 20.84
N MET A 44 4.98 -13.83 21.28
CA MET A 44 4.14 -14.63 20.38
C MET A 44 3.18 -13.75 19.58
N ASP A 45 2.56 -12.75 20.20
CA ASP A 45 1.65 -11.82 19.56
C ASP A 45 2.37 -10.98 18.50
N ASN A 46 3.52 -10.39 18.85
CA ASN A 46 4.29 -9.56 17.93
C ASN A 46 4.79 -10.37 16.72
N MET A 47 5.29 -11.58 16.95
CA MET A 47 5.79 -12.42 15.86
C MET A 47 4.66 -12.95 14.99
N THR A 48 3.50 -13.26 15.57
CA THR A 48 2.30 -13.64 14.81
C THR A 48 1.81 -12.47 13.97
N GLN A 49 1.73 -11.26 14.55
CA GLN A 49 1.32 -10.06 13.82
C GLN A 49 2.29 -9.73 12.68
N LEU A 50 3.60 -9.87 12.91
CA LEU A 50 4.61 -9.71 11.87
C LEU A 50 4.35 -10.69 10.74
N LEU A 51 4.18 -11.97 11.08
CA LEU A 51 3.95 -13.04 10.11
C LEU A 51 2.65 -12.82 9.31
N GLU A 52 1.57 -12.44 9.98
CA GLU A 52 0.31 -12.09 9.30
C GLU A 52 0.49 -10.88 8.38
N SER A 53 1.22 -9.85 8.81
CA SER A 53 1.48 -8.66 8.01
C SER A 53 2.33 -8.97 6.78
N THR A 54 3.34 -9.84 6.88
CA THR A 54 4.21 -10.19 5.75
C THR A 54 3.50 -11.07 4.72
N HIS A 55 2.51 -11.85 5.15
CA HIS A 55 1.73 -12.74 4.29
C HIS A 55 0.34 -12.20 3.95
N SER A 56 0.04 -10.96 4.33
CA SER A 56 -1.17 -10.26 3.93
C SER A 56 -0.94 -9.53 2.62
N THR A 57 -1.86 -9.73 1.68
CA THR A 57 -1.86 -9.04 0.38
C THR A 57 -3.09 -8.18 0.25
N LEU A 58 -2.93 -6.97 -0.29
CA LEU A 58 -4.08 -6.15 -0.65
C LEU A 58 -4.73 -6.76 -1.88
N GLN A 59 -5.97 -7.22 -1.72
CA GLN A 59 -6.76 -7.76 -2.82
C GLN A 59 -7.64 -6.66 -3.39
N GLY A 60 -7.63 -6.55 -4.73
CA GLY A 60 -8.29 -5.48 -5.46
C GLY A 60 -7.31 -4.72 -6.36
N LYS A 61 -7.86 -3.94 -7.30
CA LYS A 61 -7.05 -3.09 -8.18
C LYS A 61 -6.77 -1.77 -7.46
N PRO A 62 -5.58 -1.18 -7.62
CA PRO A 62 -5.31 0.16 -7.09
C PRO A 62 -6.23 1.18 -7.77
N ASP A 63 -6.54 2.27 -7.08
CA ASP A 63 -7.43 3.33 -7.58
C ASP A 63 -7.01 3.87 -8.94
N ASN A 64 -5.70 3.97 -9.20
CA ASN A 64 -5.15 4.50 -10.44
C ASN A 64 -4.98 3.45 -11.56
N HIS A 65 -5.56 2.25 -11.40
CA HIS A 65 -5.58 1.23 -12.44
C HIS A 65 -6.37 1.72 -13.68
N PRO A 66 -5.97 1.39 -14.92
CA PRO A 66 -6.69 1.82 -16.13
C PRO A 66 -8.19 1.47 -16.13
N ASP A 67 -8.55 0.29 -15.63
CA ASP A 67 -9.96 -0.13 -15.48
C ASP A 67 -10.79 0.72 -14.50
N ASN A 68 -10.14 1.58 -13.71
CA ASN A 68 -10.79 2.50 -12.79
C ASN A 68 -10.89 3.93 -13.37
N LEU A 69 -10.58 4.14 -14.66
CA LEU A 69 -10.69 5.46 -15.29
C LEU A 69 -12.16 5.90 -15.35
N TYR A 70 -12.39 7.14 -14.95
CA TYR A 70 -13.67 7.83 -15.11
C TYR A 70 -13.63 8.73 -16.35
N ALA A 71 -12.65 9.65 -16.41
CA ALA A 71 -12.56 10.62 -17.49
C ALA A 71 -11.12 11.10 -17.69
N GLU A 72 -10.86 11.67 -18.85
CA GLU A 72 -9.67 12.48 -19.12
C GLU A 72 -10.09 13.89 -19.52
N VAL A 73 -9.38 14.91 -19.06
CA VAL A 73 -9.53 16.27 -19.56
C VAL A 73 -8.42 16.51 -20.57
N VAL A 74 -8.80 16.84 -21.80
CA VAL A 74 -7.89 16.98 -22.95
C VAL A 74 -7.88 18.42 -23.43
N LYS A 75 -6.70 19.00 -23.56
CA LYS A 75 -6.50 20.34 -24.13
C LYS A 75 -5.50 20.26 -25.26
N ASN A 76 -5.86 20.76 -26.45
CA ASN A 76 -5.00 20.74 -27.64
C ASN A 76 -4.46 19.34 -27.98
N GLY A 77 -5.28 18.30 -27.80
CA GLY A 77 -4.89 16.90 -28.04
C GLY A 77 -4.01 16.27 -26.96
N GLN A 78 -3.71 16.97 -25.87
CA GLN A 78 -2.95 16.46 -24.73
C GLN A 78 -3.83 16.24 -23.51
N VAL A 79 -3.71 15.08 -22.85
CA VAL A 79 -4.34 14.83 -21.54
C VAL A 79 -3.67 15.70 -20.49
N ILE A 80 -4.42 16.63 -19.90
CA ILE A 80 -3.94 17.52 -18.83
C ILE A 80 -4.34 17.04 -17.44
N ALA A 81 -5.40 16.23 -17.34
CA ALA A 81 -5.79 15.55 -16.12
C ALA A 81 -6.47 14.21 -16.43
N THR A 82 -6.18 13.21 -15.62
CA THR A 82 -6.78 11.88 -15.65
C THR A 82 -7.53 11.68 -14.35
N LEU A 83 -8.79 11.27 -14.42
CA LEU A 83 -9.67 11.13 -13.27
C LEU A 83 -10.15 9.69 -13.15
N TYR A 84 -10.18 9.19 -11.92
CA TYR A 84 -10.54 7.82 -11.59
C TYR A 84 -11.89 7.77 -10.89
N ASN A 85 -12.57 6.62 -10.97
CA ASN A 85 -13.87 6.37 -10.36
C ASN A 85 -13.86 6.54 -8.84
N SER A 86 -12.70 6.53 -8.15
CA SER A 86 -12.64 6.86 -6.72
C SER A 86 -12.78 8.37 -6.42
N GLY A 87 -12.69 9.21 -7.45
CA GLY A 87 -12.57 10.66 -7.34
C GLY A 87 -11.11 11.15 -7.37
N ALA A 88 -10.12 10.24 -7.34
CA ALA A 88 -8.72 10.61 -7.47
C ALA A 88 -8.42 11.26 -8.83
N MET A 89 -7.45 12.18 -8.84
CA MET A 89 -7.00 12.86 -10.05
C MET A 89 -5.48 12.77 -10.16
N GLN A 90 -5.00 12.41 -11.34
CA GLN A 90 -3.61 12.47 -11.74
C GLN A 90 -3.42 13.60 -12.75
N SER A 91 -2.38 14.42 -12.55
CA SER A 91 -2.04 15.53 -13.45
C SER A 91 -0.57 15.89 -13.31
N SER A 92 -0.08 16.83 -14.13
CA SER A 92 1.27 17.38 -13.95
C SER A 92 1.33 18.33 -12.75
N ASN A 93 2.54 18.56 -12.22
CA ASN A 93 2.75 19.53 -11.14
C ASN A 93 2.29 20.96 -11.51
N ALA A 94 2.40 21.34 -12.78
CA ALA A 94 1.93 22.64 -13.26
C ALA A 94 0.40 22.76 -13.15
N VAL A 95 -0.32 21.71 -13.56
CA VAL A 95 -1.79 21.64 -13.43
C VAL A 95 -2.18 21.65 -11.95
N ALA A 96 -1.55 20.83 -11.13
CA ALA A 96 -1.82 20.78 -9.68
C ALA A 96 -1.59 22.13 -8.99
N ASN A 97 -0.53 22.86 -9.37
CA ASN A 97 -0.25 24.20 -8.83
C ASN A 97 -1.31 25.22 -9.22
N THR A 98 -1.78 25.20 -10.47
CA THR A 98 -2.85 26.11 -10.92
C THR A 98 -4.18 25.80 -10.22
N MET A 99 -4.49 24.52 -10.01
CA MET A 99 -5.72 24.06 -9.37
C MET A 99 -5.69 24.09 -7.83
N LYS A 100 -4.61 24.61 -7.23
CA LYS A 100 -4.39 24.56 -5.79
C LYS A 100 -5.52 25.29 -5.04
N GLY A 101 -6.20 24.55 -4.16
CA GLY A 101 -7.32 25.07 -3.37
C GLY A 101 -8.64 25.23 -4.14
N GLN A 102 -8.68 24.88 -5.43
CA GLN A 102 -9.88 25.00 -6.25
C GLN A 102 -10.62 23.66 -6.39
N LEU A 103 -9.90 22.54 -6.33
CA LEU A 103 -10.50 21.22 -6.46
C LEU A 103 -11.44 20.93 -5.30
N ASN A 104 -12.62 20.41 -5.64
CA ASN A 104 -13.58 19.95 -4.66
C ASN A 104 -12.98 18.79 -3.86
N ASN A 105 -13.19 18.79 -2.54
CA ASN A 105 -12.79 17.71 -1.64
C ASN A 105 -13.98 17.05 -0.93
N ASP A 106 -15.19 17.55 -1.18
CA ASP A 106 -16.42 17.08 -0.56
C ASP A 106 -17.04 15.97 -1.40
N GLY A 107 -17.22 14.80 -0.79
CA GLY A 107 -17.78 13.62 -1.44
C GLY A 107 -16.72 12.60 -1.83
N HIS A 108 -17.10 11.65 -2.68
CA HIS A 108 -16.27 10.51 -3.06
C HIS A 108 -16.81 9.90 -4.36
N GLY A 109 -16.01 9.06 -5.00
CA GLY A 109 -16.48 8.26 -6.13
C GLY A 109 -16.62 9.05 -7.44
N PRO A 110 -17.39 8.53 -8.41
CA PRO A 110 -17.61 9.15 -9.71
C PRO A 110 -18.19 10.57 -9.64
N ASP A 111 -19.03 10.88 -8.66
CA ASP A 111 -19.59 12.24 -8.50
C ASP A 111 -18.53 13.28 -8.13
N LEU A 112 -17.50 12.87 -7.37
CA LEU A 112 -16.35 13.72 -7.08
C LEU A 112 -15.44 13.84 -8.30
N ALA A 113 -15.23 12.72 -9.02
CA ALA A 113 -14.45 12.71 -10.26
C ALA A 113 -15.05 13.68 -11.29
N GLN A 114 -16.36 13.63 -11.51
CA GLN A 114 -17.07 14.52 -12.41
C GLN A 114 -16.84 15.99 -12.07
N ARG A 115 -17.09 16.38 -10.81
CA ARG A 115 -16.92 17.77 -10.36
C ARG A 115 -15.48 18.25 -10.54
N ARG A 116 -14.49 17.41 -10.27
CA ARG A 116 -13.08 17.75 -10.51
C ARG A 116 -12.77 17.88 -12.01
N ALA A 117 -13.34 17.03 -12.86
CA ALA A 117 -13.17 17.11 -14.31
C ALA A 117 -13.69 18.46 -14.83
N GLU A 118 -14.90 18.84 -14.40
CA GLU A 118 -15.56 20.11 -14.73
C GLU A 118 -14.73 21.29 -14.24
N GLN A 119 -14.23 21.26 -13.00
CA GLN A 119 -13.37 22.32 -12.47
C GLN A 119 -12.09 22.50 -13.28
N VAL A 120 -11.43 21.40 -13.67
CA VAL A 120 -10.20 21.44 -14.49
C VAL A 120 -10.51 21.98 -15.88
N ALA A 121 -11.56 21.46 -16.54
CA ALA A 121 -11.95 21.89 -17.88
C ALA A 121 -12.34 23.38 -17.91
N ASN A 122 -13.11 23.85 -16.92
CA ASN A 122 -13.51 25.25 -16.80
C ASN A 122 -12.32 26.18 -16.51
N THR A 123 -11.37 25.77 -15.68
CA THR A 123 -10.25 26.63 -15.27
C THR A 123 -9.15 26.69 -16.31
N LEU A 124 -8.76 25.53 -16.86
CA LEU A 124 -7.60 25.43 -17.74
C LEU A 124 -7.98 25.46 -19.22
N GLY A 125 -9.27 25.34 -19.54
CA GLY A 125 -9.74 25.06 -20.89
C GLY A 125 -9.41 23.63 -21.28
N GLY A 126 -10.38 22.92 -21.84
CA GLY A 126 -10.22 21.55 -22.28
C GLY A 126 -11.57 20.86 -22.41
N GLU A 127 -11.56 19.68 -23.01
CA GLU A 127 -12.73 18.85 -23.22
C GLU A 127 -12.66 17.63 -22.30
N ILE A 128 -13.79 17.30 -21.67
CA ILE A 128 -13.91 16.11 -20.83
C ILE A 128 -14.26 14.93 -21.74
N GLN A 129 -13.39 13.92 -21.74
CA GLN A 129 -13.60 12.65 -22.42
C GLN A 129 -13.91 11.58 -21.38
N ILE A 130 -15.20 11.30 -21.18
CA ILE A 130 -15.67 10.19 -20.34
C ILE A 130 -15.19 8.86 -20.95
N LYS A 131 -14.69 7.95 -20.11
CA LYS A 131 -14.19 6.63 -20.54
C LYS A 131 -15.27 5.55 -20.41
N GLU A 132 -15.13 4.47 -21.18
CA GLU A 132 -16.04 3.32 -21.13
C GLU A 132 -16.08 2.64 -19.76
N THR A 133 -15.02 2.80 -18.99
CA THR A 133 -14.87 2.31 -17.60
C THR A 133 -15.52 3.22 -16.57
N ALA A 134 -16.10 4.35 -16.97
CA ALA A 134 -16.76 5.28 -16.06
C ALA A 134 -17.96 4.62 -15.38
N LEU A 135 -17.99 4.67 -14.05
CA LEU A 135 -19.08 4.14 -13.25
C LEU A 135 -20.05 5.24 -12.86
N THR A 136 -21.29 4.85 -12.59
CA THR A 136 -22.21 5.68 -11.82
C THR A 136 -21.84 5.63 -10.34
N GLN A 137 -22.25 6.62 -9.55
CA GLN A 137 -22.02 6.62 -8.10
C GLN A 137 -22.56 5.34 -7.44
N THR A 138 -23.77 4.91 -7.81
CA THR A 138 -24.38 3.69 -7.29
C THR A 138 -23.59 2.44 -7.68
N ALA A 139 -23.11 2.35 -8.93
CA ALA A 139 -22.30 1.22 -9.37
C ALA A 139 -20.97 1.15 -8.58
N HIS A 140 -20.33 2.29 -8.35
CA HIS A 140 -19.11 2.38 -7.54
C HIS A 140 -19.33 1.93 -6.09
N LEU A 141 -20.41 2.37 -5.45
CA LEU A 141 -20.75 1.98 -4.07
C LEU A 141 -21.01 0.48 -3.91
N ASN A 142 -21.43 -0.19 -4.99
CA ASN A 142 -21.68 -1.63 -5.02
C ASN A 142 -20.45 -2.47 -5.38
N GLN A 143 -19.30 -1.85 -5.67
CA GLN A 143 -18.07 -2.60 -5.94
C GLN A 143 -17.51 -3.23 -4.66
N PRO A 144 -16.92 -4.44 -4.74
CA PRO A 144 -16.20 -5.00 -3.61
C PRO A 144 -15.02 -4.10 -3.27
N LYS A 145 -14.97 -3.68 -2.00
CA LYS A 145 -13.89 -2.84 -1.49
C LYS A 145 -12.59 -3.64 -1.41
N ALA A 146 -11.46 -2.98 -1.67
CA ALA A 146 -10.15 -3.58 -1.47
C ALA A 146 -10.03 -4.07 -0.02
N SER A 147 -9.55 -5.29 0.15
CA SER A 147 -9.43 -5.93 1.46
C SER A 147 -8.09 -6.62 1.59
N TRP A 148 -7.52 -6.58 2.80
CA TRP A 148 -6.34 -7.36 3.12
C TRP A 148 -6.75 -8.82 3.28
N GLN A 149 -6.11 -9.69 2.52
CA GLN A 149 -6.29 -11.14 2.65
C GLN A 149 -4.96 -11.78 3.06
N LEU A 150 -5.02 -12.51 4.16
CA LEU A 150 -3.92 -13.33 4.64
C LEU A 150 -3.81 -14.60 3.80
N ASP A 151 -2.67 -14.80 3.14
CA ASP A 151 -2.34 -16.08 2.52
C ASP A 151 -1.89 -17.07 3.60
N LYS A 152 -2.87 -17.84 4.11
CA LYS A 152 -2.61 -18.83 5.15
C LYS A 152 -1.64 -19.93 4.71
N ASN A 153 -1.62 -20.28 3.42
CA ASN A 153 -0.76 -21.35 2.93
C ASN A 153 0.70 -20.88 2.87
N ALA A 154 0.93 -19.68 2.33
CA ALA A 154 2.26 -19.05 2.34
C ALA A 154 2.74 -18.83 3.78
N MET A 155 1.86 -18.36 4.66
CA MET A 155 2.14 -18.18 6.07
C MET A 155 2.57 -19.49 6.76
N GLN A 156 1.86 -20.58 6.51
CA GLN A 156 2.18 -21.89 7.10
C GLN A 156 3.48 -22.50 6.54
N ALA A 157 3.83 -22.18 5.30
CA ALA A 157 5.08 -22.59 4.68
C ALA A 157 6.29 -21.77 5.16
N ASP A 158 6.08 -20.65 5.85
CA ASP A 158 7.14 -19.79 6.37
C ASP A 158 7.90 -20.49 7.53
N PRO A 159 9.25 -20.53 7.50
CA PRO A 159 10.05 -21.09 8.59
C PRO A 159 9.77 -20.46 9.97
N LEU A 160 9.39 -19.18 10.01
CA LEU A 160 9.04 -18.49 11.25
C LEU A 160 7.79 -19.11 11.89
N TYR A 161 6.79 -19.51 11.10
CA TYR A 161 5.59 -20.19 11.60
C TYR A 161 5.96 -21.49 12.33
N ALA A 162 6.81 -22.31 11.72
CA ALA A 162 7.30 -23.54 12.33
C ALA A 162 8.10 -23.28 13.62
N ASN A 163 8.88 -22.20 13.68
CA ASN A 163 9.61 -21.81 14.89
C ASN A 163 8.67 -21.38 16.02
N LEU A 164 7.59 -20.64 15.71
CA LEU A 164 6.58 -20.28 16.69
C LEU A 164 5.88 -21.51 17.28
N LEU A 165 5.55 -22.51 16.45
CA LEU A 165 5.00 -23.78 16.94
C LEU A 165 5.98 -24.51 17.88
N LYS A 166 7.28 -24.53 17.57
CA LYS A 166 8.29 -25.13 18.46
C LYS A 166 8.36 -24.43 19.81
N ILE A 167 8.26 -23.10 19.83
CA ILE A 167 8.25 -22.31 21.07
C ILE A 167 6.99 -22.62 21.89
N GLN A 168 5.82 -22.78 21.25
CA GLN A 168 4.59 -23.19 21.92
C GLN A 168 4.71 -24.59 22.56
N VAL A 169 5.27 -25.56 21.83
CA VAL A 169 5.51 -26.92 22.36
C VAL A 169 6.45 -26.87 23.57
N ALA A 170 7.60 -26.19 23.44
CA ALA A 170 8.57 -26.04 24.52
C ALA A 170 7.96 -25.34 25.75
N ARG A 171 7.07 -24.35 25.56
CA ARG A 171 6.34 -23.70 26.65
C ARG A 171 5.47 -24.69 27.40
N GLN A 172 4.74 -25.54 26.68
CA GLN A 172 3.86 -26.53 27.31
C GLN A 172 4.66 -27.57 28.12
N GLU A 173 5.79 -28.02 27.60
CA GLU A 173 6.71 -28.92 28.31
C GLU A 173 7.22 -28.30 29.61
N PHE A 174 7.69 -27.04 29.55
CA PHE A 174 8.15 -26.29 30.72
C PHE A 174 7.05 -26.14 31.79
N LEU A 175 5.82 -25.81 31.37
CA LEU A 175 4.69 -25.70 32.30
C LEU A 175 4.29 -27.04 32.92
N ASN A 176 4.45 -28.16 32.20
CA ASN A 176 4.19 -29.48 32.74
C ASN A 176 5.25 -29.90 33.77
N GLN A 177 6.52 -29.57 33.54
CA GLN A 177 7.61 -29.84 34.50
C GLN A 177 7.46 -29.05 35.80
N GLN A 178 6.93 -27.83 35.76
CA GLN A 178 6.66 -27.03 36.96
C GLN A 178 5.48 -27.53 37.80
N LYS A 179 4.61 -28.37 37.22
CA LYS A 179 3.43 -28.92 37.90
C LYS A 179 3.67 -30.32 38.48
N ALA A 180 4.79 -30.95 38.13
CA ALA A 180 5.22 -32.26 38.63
C ALA A 180 6.05 -32.09 39.92
#